data_AF-A0A7Y2H1K4-F1
#
_entry.id   AF-A0A7Y2H1K4-F1
#
_cell.length_a   1.000
_cell.length_b   1.000
_cell.length_c   1.000
_cell.angle_alpha   90.00
_cell.angle_beta   90.00
_cell.angle_gamma   90.00
#
_symmetry.space_group_name_H-M   'P 1'
#
loop_
_entity.id
_entity.type
_entity.pdbx_description
1 polymer ?
#
loop_
_entity_poly.entity_id
_entity_poly.type
_entity_poly.pdbx_seq_one_letter_code
_entity_poly.pdbx_strand_id
1 'polypeptide(L)' 'NQNVFTMSQREKRRLKIDELPGTLGEALDFLAKDKVITGALGDHLSEAYITGKRKVWIDFLATVHPWELDQYLATY' A
#
# COMPACT_ATOMS: atom_id res chain seq x y z
N ASN A 1 17.75 6.84 21.10
CA ASN A 1 16.38 6.78 20.54
C ASN A 1 16.17 7.93 19.57
N GLN A 2 16.30 7.66 18.27
CA GLN A 2 15.90 8.61 17.22
C GLN A 2 14.51 8.21 16.72
N ASN A 3 13.64 9.20 16.56
CA ASN A 3 12.29 8.97 16.07
C ASN A 3 12.31 8.89 14.54
N VAL A 4 11.94 7.73 13.98
CA VAL A 4 11.94 7.48 12.53
C VAL A 4 10.98 8.41 11.78
N PHE A 5 9.93 8.91 12.44
CA PHE A 5 8.96 9.84 11.85
C PHE A 5 9.50 11.25 11.62
N THR A 6 10.58 11.64 12.31
CA THR A 6 11.21 12.97 12.15
C THR A 6 12.45 12.95 11.26
N MET A 7 12.85 11.78 10.76
CA MET A 7 14.05 11.62 9.95
C MET A 7 13.82 12.07 8.51
N SER A 8 14.82 12.76 7.94
CA SER A 8 14.83 13.04 6.51
C SER A 8 14.99 11.76 5.69
N GLN A 9 14.51 11.77 4.44
CA GLN A 9 14.65 10.64 3.52
C GLN A 9 16.12 10.22 3.31
N ARG A 10 17.05 11.18 3.36
CA ARG A 10 18.50 10.92 3.26
C ARG A 10 19.02 10.13 4.47
N GLU A 11 18.51 10.42 5.66
CA GLU A 11 18.93 9.70 6.87
C GLU A 11 18.34 8.30 6.93
N LYS A 12 17.07 8.12 6.55
CA LYS A 12 16.45 6.79 6.45
C LYS A 12 17.23 5.87 5.51
N ARG A 13 17.59 6.37 4.32
CA ARG A 13 18.44 5.64 3.36
C ARG A 13 19.82 5.29 3.92
N ARG A 14 20.48 6.23 4.61
CA ARG A 14 21.79 5.99 5.24
C ARG A 14 21.73 4.85 6.27
N LEU A 15 20.61 4.75 6.99
CA LEU A 15 20.39 3.71 7.98
C LEU A 15 19.78 2.42 7.42
N LYS A 16 19.60 2.32 6.09
CA LYS A 16 18.93 1.18 5.43
C LYS A 16 17.54 0.88 6.01
N ILE A 17 16.83 1.94 6.39
CA ILE A 17 15.44 1.83 6.82
C ILE A 17 14.60 1.86 5.55
N ASP A 18 14.08 0.70 5.17
CA ASP A 18 13.12 0.58 4.08
C ASP A 18 11.74 1.03 4.57
N GLU A 19 11.01 1.71 3.70
CA GLU A 19 9.65 2.15 3.98
C GLU A 19 8.65 1.06 3.60
N LEU A 20 7.60 0.94 4.40
CA LEU A 20 6.49 0.07 4.07
C LEU A 20 5.70 0.62 2.87
N PRO A 21 4.97 -0.24 2.15
CA PRO A 21 4.11 0.19 1.04
C PRO A 21 3.13 1.27 1.50
N GLY A 22 3.01 2.35 0.72
CA GLY A 22 2.15 3.48 1.04
C GLY A 22 0.68 3.25 0.67
N THR A 23 0.41 2.25 -0.15
CA THR A 23 -0.94 1.92 -0.62
C THR A 23 -1.23 0.43 -0.55
N LEU A 24 -2.52 0.09 -0.58
CA LEU A 24 -2.96 -1.31 -0.67
C LEU A 24 -2.44 -1.96 -1.97
N GLY A 25 -2.44 -1.24 -3.09
CA GLY A 25 -1.93 -1.75 -4.37
C GLY A 25 -0.47 -2.18 -4.27
N GLU A 26 0.39 -1.31 -3.75
CA GLU A 26 1.80 -1.63 -3.54
C GLU A 26 1.97 -2.81 -2.58
N ALA A 27 1.23 -2.84 -1.47
CA ALA A 27 1.30 -3.94 -0.51
C ALA A 27 0.95 -5.30 -1.14
N LEU A 28 -0.05 -5.33 -2.03
CA LEU A 28 -0.41 -6.55 -2.76
C LEU A 28 0.68 -6.98 -3.74
N ASP A 29 1.38 -6.04 -4.37
CA ASP A 29 2.49 -6.35 -5.28
C ASP A 29 3.73 -6.86 -4.54
N PHE A 30 3.99 -6.38 -3.33
CA PHE A 30 5.03 -6.94 -2.45
C PHE A 30 4.62 -8.33 -1.94
N LEU A 31 3.37 -8.50 -1.50
CA LEU A 31 2.86 -9.79 -1.04
C LEU A 31 2.94 -10.87 -2.13
N ALA A 32 2.63 -10.52 -3.38
CA ALA A 32 2.72 -11.46 -4.51
C ALA A 32 4.15 -11.98 -4.77
N LYS A 33 5.18 -11.23 -4.33
CA LYS A 33 6.59 -11.59 -4.49
C LYS A 33 7.15 -12.34 -3.27
N ASP A 34 6.47 -12.30 -2.13
CA ASP A 34 6.94 -12.92 -0.89
C ASP A 34 6.63 -14.42 -0.86
N LYS A 35 7.65 -15.23 -1.15
CA LYS A 35 7.53 -16.69 -1.18
C LYS A 35 7.29 -17.33 0.18
N VAL A 36 7.69 -16.67 1.27
CA VAL A 36 7.47 -17.20 2.63
C VAL A 36 5.99 -17.11 2.97
N ILE A 37 5.40 -15.93 2.77
CA ILE A 37 3.99 -15.70 3.07
C ILE A 37 3.09 -16.46 2.08
N THR A 38 3.36 -16.39 0.77
CA THR A 38 2.55 -17.12 -0.21
C THR A 38 2.66 -18.63 -0.01
N GLY A 39 3.86 -19.14 0.33
CA GLY A 39 4.06 -20.55 0.62
C GLY A 39 3.31 -21.03 1.87
N ALA A 40 3.25 -20.20 2.92
CA ALA A 40 2.49 -20.53 4.13
C ALA A 40 0.97 -20.55 3.92
N LEU A 41 0.45 -19.67 3.06
CA LEU A 41 -0.97 -19.60 2.72
C LEU A 41 -1.39 -20.64 1.66
N GLY A 42 -0.45 -21.05 0.82
CA GLY A 42 -0.70 -21.88 -0.36
C GLY A 42 -1.12 -21.06 -1.58
N ASP A 43 -0.83 -21.61 -2.77
CA ASP A 43 -0.99 -20.90 -4.05
C ASP A 43 -2.44 -20.47 -4.30
N HIS A 44 -3.40 -21.37 -4.11
CA HIS A 44 -4.81 -21.07 -4.36
C HIS A 44 -5.36 -19.95 -3.45
N LEU A 45 -5.02 -19.98 -2.15
CA LEU A 45 -5.51 -18.99 -1.21
C LEU A 45 -4.84 -17.63 -1.43
N SER A 46 -3.53 -17.62 -1.65
CA SER A 46 -2.79 -16.38 -1.90
C SER A 46 -3.25 -15.69 -3.19
N GLU A 47 -3.44 -16.44 -4.27
CA GLU A 47 -3.96 -15.91 -5.54
C GLU A 47 -5.39 -15.36 -5.40
N ALA A 48 -6.29 -16.11 -4.77
CA ALA A 48 -7.67 -15.68 -4.54
C ALA A 48 -7.72 -14.42 -3.67
N TYR A 49 -6.88 -14.35 -2.62
CA TYR A 49 -6.79 -13.19 -1.74
C TYR A 49 -6.29 -11.95 -2.50
N ILE A 50 -5.18 -12.08 -3.23
CA ILE A 50 -4.58 -10.97 -3.98
C ILE A 50 -5.57 -10.46 -5.04
N THR A 51 -6.22 -11.37 -5.77
CA THR A 51 -7.21 -11.02 -6.79
C THR A 51 -8.41 -10.29 -6.19
N GLY A 52 -8.96 -10.82 -5.10
CA GLY A 52 -10.09 -10.20 -4.40
C GLY A 52 -9.74 -8.81 -3.86
N LYS A 53 -8.58 -8.64 -3.24
CA LYS A 53 -8.14 -7.35 -2.72
C LYS A 53 -7.76 -6.34 -3.81
N ARG A 54 -7.26 -6.81 -4.96
CA ARG A 54 -6.98 -5.96 -6.12
C ARG A 54 -8.26 -5.34 -6.68
N LYS A 55 -9.37 -6.09 -6.68
CA LYS A 55 -10.68 -5.53 -7.04
C LYS A 55 -11.10 -4.40 -6.09
N VAL A 56 -11.00 -4.63 -4.78
CA VAL A 56 -11.31 -3.59 -3.77
C VAL A 56 -10.46 -2.33 -3.99
N TRP A 57 -9.19 -2.50 -4.32
CA TRP A 57 -8.30 -1.37 -4.60
C TRP A 57 -8.74 -0.58 -5.84
N ILE A 58 -9.11 -1.26 -6.92
CA ILE A 58 -9.63 -0.62 -8.14
C ILE A 58 -10.93 0.13 -7.84
N ASP A 59 -11.85 -0.48 -7.11
CA ASP A 59 -13.13 0.14 -6.74
C ASP A 59 -12.91 1.40 -5.89
N PHE A 60 -11.94 1.36 -4.96
CA PHE A 60 -11.57 2.52 -4.15
C PHE A 60 -11.03 3.69 -4.99
N LEU A 61 -10.15 3.40 -5.97
CA LEU A 61 -9.59 4.41 -6.86
C LEU A 61 -10.64 5.00 -7.82
N ALA A 62 -11.64 4.22 -8.22
CA ALA A 62 -12.72 4.66 -9.11
C ALA A 62 -13.80 5.48 -8.38
N THR A 63 -13.81 5.45 -7.04
CA THR A 63 -14.80 6.16 -6.23
C THR A 63 -14.37 7.61 -6.01
N VAL A 64 -15.29 8.55 -6.25
CA VAL A 64 -15.09 9.96 -5.85
C VAL A 64 -15.42 10.09 -4.38
N HIS A 65 -14.43 10.49 -3.58
CA HIS A 65 -14.57 10.62 -2.13
C HIS A 65 -15.09 12.01 -1.74
N PRO A 66 -15.87 12.13 -0.65
CA PRO A 66 -16.34 13.42 -0.16
C PRO A 66 -15.22 14.46 0.04
N TRP A 67 -14.04 14.01 0.51
CA TRP A 67 -12.87 14.88 0.63
C TRP A 67 -12.47 15.52 -0.71
N GLU A 68 -12.56 14.80 -1.83
CA GLU A 68 -12.24 15.34 -3.15
C GLU A 68 -13.28 16.39 -3.57
N LEU A 69 -14.55 16.15 -3.26
CA LEU A 69 -15.60 17.15 -3.48
C LEU A 69 -15.35 18.40 -2.66
N ASP A 70 -15.04 18.28 -1.37
CA ASP A 70 -14.78 19.43 -0.50
C ASP A 70 -13.58 20.27 -0.97
N GLN A 71 -12.53 19.62 -1.48
CA GLN A 71 -11.33 20.32 -1.97
C GLN A 71 -11.52 20.97 -3.34
N TYR A 72 -12.14 20.27 -4.28
CA TYR A 72 -12.19 20.72 -5.67
C TYR A 72 -13.50 21.43 -6.03
N LEU A 73 -14.62 21.07 -5.41
CA LEU A 73 -15.94 21.63 -5.77
C LEU A 73 -16.17 23.03 -5.17
N ALA A 74 -15.47 23.42 -4.11
CA ALA A 74 -15.50 24.78 -3.55
C ALA A 74 -14.51 25.74 -4.24
N THR A 75 -13.57 25.21 -5.02
CA THR A 75 -12.47 25.95 -5.65
C THR A 75 -12.75 26.29 -7.13
N TYR A 76 -13.80 25.72 -7.72
CA TYR A 76 -14.31 26.03 -9.06
C TYR A 76 -15.75 26.55 -8.98
#